data_AF-A0A7Y4IR22-F1
#
_entry.id   AF-A0A7Y4IR22-F1
#
_cell.length_a   1.000
_cell.length_b   1.000
_cell.length_c   1.000
_cell.angle_alpha   90.00
_cell.angle_beta   90.00
_cell.angle_gamma   90.00
#
_symmetry.space_group_name_H-M   'P 1'
#
loop_
_entity.id
_entity.type
_entity.pdbx_description
1 polymer ?
#
loop_
_entity_poly.entity_id
_entity_poly.type
_entity_poly.pdbx_seq_one_letter_code
_entity_poly.pdbx_strand_id
1 'polypeptide(L)'
;MVPSTLPRLVVITDWRLPSERMRWALTRALDAGPEVAVQHRHPEATGRRFLDEARELAALCHSRGNPLFINGRVDVALLVGAHVHLPAHG
;
A
#
# COMPACT_ATOMS: atom_id res chain seq x y z
N MET A 1 -8.42 -1.98 -17.99
CA MET A 1 -7.21 -2.75 -18.32
C MET A 1 -6.33 -2.80 -17.09
N VAL A 2 -6.19 -3.96 -16.44
CA VAL A 2 -5.21 -4.13 -15.36
C VAL A 2 -3.84 -4.22 -16.03
N PRO A 3 -2.82 -3.43 -15.63
CA PRO A 3 -1.48 -3.55 -16.19
C PRO A 3 -0.99 -5.00 -16.08
N SER A 4 -0.48 -5.56 -17.17
CA SER A 4 -0.17 -6.99 -17.31
C SER A 4 1.15 -7.42 -16.66
N THR A 5 1.79 -6.54 -15.90
CA THR A 5 3.10 -6.79 -15.29
C THR A 5 2.95 -6.89 -13.78
N LEU A 6 3.35 -8.04 -13.24
CA LEU A 6 3.48 -8.22 -11.80
C LEU A 6 4.55 -7.24 -11.26
N PRO A 7 4.35 -6.68 -10.06
CA PRO A 7 5.38 -5.84 -9.45
C PRO A 7 6.64 -6.65 -9.23
N ARG A 8 7.79 -6.05 -9.55
CA ARG A 8 9.13 -6.64 -9.33
C ARG A 8 9.64 -6.37 -7.92
N LEU A 9 9.14 -5.30 -7.30
CA LEU A 9 9.47 -4.90 -5.94
C LEU A 9 8.18 -4.57 -5.20
N VAL A 10 8.02 -5.13 -4.00
CA VAL A 10 6.94 -4.76 -3.08
C VAL A 10 7.57 -4.15 -1.84
N VAL A 11 7.32 -2.87 -1.59
CA VAL A 11 7.74 -2.20 -0.36
C VAL A 11 6.62 -2.28 0.67
N ILE A 12 6.94 -2.71 1.88
CA ILE A 12 5.98 -2.85 2.97
C ILE A 12 6.10 -1.64 3.89
N THR A 13 4.99 -1.00 4.22
CA THR A 13 4.98 0.14 5.15
C THR A 13 5.45 -0.30 6.54
N ASP A 14 6.35 0.46 7.16
CA ASP A 14 6.74 0.29 8.55
C ASP A 14 6.16 1.43 9.39
N TRP A 15 5.08 1.11 10.11
CA TRP A 15 4.36 2.05 10.98
C TRP A 15 5.17 2.50 12.20
N ARG A 16 6.28 1.83 12.51
CA ARG A 16 7.18 2.21 13.61
C ARG A 16 8.10 3.38 13.23
N LEU A 17 8.21 3.68 11.94
CA LEU A 17 8.96 4.83 11.47
C LEU A 17 8.15 6.12 11.64
N PRO A 18 8.81 7.26 11.91
CA PRO A 18 8.17 8.56 11.84
C PRO A 18 7.50 8.75 10.47
N SER A 19 6.26 9.25 10.45
CA SER A 19 5.43 9.33 9.24
C SER A 19 6.10 10.07 8.09
N GLU A 20 6.84 11.14 8.37
CA GLU A 20 7.59 11.89 7.35
C GLU A 20 8.69 11.04 6.70
N ARG A 21 9.44 10.28 7.52
CA ARG A 21 10.51 9.40 7.02
C ARG A 21 9.95 8.28 6.16
N MET A 22 8.84 7.67 6.59
CA MET A 22 8.15 6.65 5.79
C MET A 22 7.64 7.23 4.47
N ARG A 23 6.98 8.40 4.50
CA ARG A 23 6.46 9.06 3.30
C ARG A 23 7.56 9.43 2.31
N TRP A 24 8.67 9.97 2.82
CA TRP A 24 9.85 10.27 2.00
C TRP A 24 10.40 9.01 1.31
N ALA A 25 10.60 7.94 2.07
CA ALA A 25 11.12 6.67 1.54
C ALA A 25 10.17 6.05 0.50
N LEU A 26 8.86 6.06 0.77
CA LEU A 26 7.84 5.58 -0.17
C LEU A 26 7.87 6.40 -1.46
N THR A 27 7.92 7.73 -1.36
CA THR A 27 7.96 8.60 -2.55
C THR A 27 9.16 8.26 -3.43
N ARG A 28 10.34 8.13 -2.82
CA ARG A 28 11.57 7.74 -3.53
C ARG A 28 11.49 6.37 -4.20
N ALA A 29 10.85 5.39 -3.54
CA ALA A 29 10.68 4.06 -4.12
C ALA A 29 9.69 4.08 -5.30
N LEU A 30 8.60 4.84 -5.20
CA LEU A 30 7.56 4.89 -6.23
C LEU A 30 8.00 5.66 -7.48
N ASP A 31 8.97 6.57 -7.37
CA ASP A 31 9.58 7.26 -8.51
C ASP A 31 10.26 6.29 -9.51
N ALA A 32 10.54 5.04 -9.11
CA ALA A 32 11.05 4.00 -10.00
C ALA A 32 9.99 3.47 -10.99
N GLY A 33 8.72 3.86 -10.83
CA GLY A 33 7.64 3.52 -11.76
C GLY A 33 6.80 2.31 -11.36
N PRO A 34 5.88 1.87 -12.23
CA PRO A 34 4.79 0.94 -11.89
C PRO A 34 5.23 -0.49 -11.53
N GLU A 35 6.52 -0.83 -11.73
CA GLU A 35 7.09 -2.10 -11.29
C GLU A 35 7.27 -2.19 -9.77
N VAL A 36 7.15 -1.06 -9.06
CA VAL A 36 7.17 -1.00 -7.60
C VAL A 36 5.73 -0.93 -7.07
N ALA A 37 5.38 -1.84 -6.19
CA ALA A 37 4.12 -1.83 -5.45
C ALA A 37 4.33 -1.49 -3.97
N VAL A 38 3.29 -0.96 -3.33
CA VAL A 38 3.25 -0.76 -1.88
C VAL A 38 2.35 -1.81 -1.25
N GLN A 39 2.76 -2.36 -0.11
CA GLN A 39 1.90 -3.11 0.78
C GLN A 39 1.69 -2.33 2.08
N HIS A 40 0.47 -1.87 2.32
CA HIS A 40 0.09 -1.26 3.59
C HIS A 40 -0.11 -2.33 4.66
N ARG A 41 0.70 -2.25 5.72
CA ARG A 41 0.66 -3.12 6.89
C ARG A 41 0.84 -2.31 8.16
N HIS A 42 -0.19 -2.31 9.00
CA HIS A 42 -0.15 -1.71 10.34
C HIS A 42 -1.01 -2.54 11.31
N PRO A 43 -0.45 -3.62 11.89
CA PRO A 43 -1.20 -4.55 12.73
C PRO A 43 -1.77 -3.93 14.02
N GLU A 44 -1.20 -2.82 14.49
CA GLU A 44 -1.60 -2.15 15.73
C GLU A 44 -2.55 -0.97 15.52
N ALA A 45 -2.90 -0.64 14.27
CA ALA A 45 -3.83 0.45 13.98
C ALA A 45 -5.27 0.08 14.32
N THR A 46 -6.01 1.06 14.84
CA THR A 46 -7.47 0.97 14.87
C THR A 46 -8.03 0.92 13.45
N GLY A 47 -9.24 0.38 13.28
CA GLY A 47 -9.87 0.31 11.95
C GLY A 47 -9.99 1.66 11.25
N ARG A 48 -10.28 2.74 12.00
CA ARG A 48 -10.35 4.09 11.45
C ARG A 48 -8.98 4.58 10.98
N ARG A 49 -7.94 4.44 11.82
CA ARG A 49 -6.57 4.84 11.49
C ARG A 49 -6.05 4.10 10.26
N PHE A 50 -6.25 2.79 10.22
CA PHE A 50 -5.84 1.94 9.11
C PHE A 50 -6.51 2.38 7.79
N LEU A 51 -7.82 2.69 7.82
CA LEU A 51 -8.54 3.17 6.63
C LEU A 51 -8.04 4.55 6.17
N ASP A 52 -7.77 5.46 7.11
CA ASP A 52 -7.28 6.80 6.77
C ASP A 52 -5.86 6.73 6.17
N GLU A 53 -4.96 5.91 6.76
CA GLU A 53 -3.63 5.62 6.19
C GLU A 53 -3.74 4.97 4.80
N ALA A 54 -4.66 4.01 4.61
CA ALA A 54 -4.89 3.36 3.32
C ALA A 54 -5.37 4.33 2.24
N ARG A 55 -6.23 5.31 2.58
CA ARG A 55 -6.69 6.35 1.63
C ARG A 55 -5.55 7.24 1.16
N GLU A 56 -4.68 7.65 2.08
CA GLU A 56 -3.50 8.46 1.73
C GLU A 56 -2.55 7.70 0.80
N LEU A 57 -2.30 6.42 1.10
CA LEU A 57 -1.46 5.56 0.27
C LEU A 57 -2.10 5.28 -1.09
N ALA A 58 -3.41 5.08 -1.15
CA ALA A 58 -4.14 4.89 -2.41
C ALA A 58 -4.03 6.11 -3.31
N ALA A 59 -4.22 7.32 -2.76
CA ALA A 59 -4.02 8.55 -3.51
C ALA A 59 -2.58 8.68 -4.05
N LEU A 60 -1.58 8.37 -3.21
CA LEU A 60 -0.16 8.41 -3.59
C LEU A 60 0.18 7.42 -4.72
N CYS A 61 -0.31 6.19 -4.62
CA CYS A 61 -0.01 5.12 -5.58
C CYS A 61 -0.79 5.31 -6.89
N HIS A 62 -2.07 5.65 -6.80
CA HIS A 62 -2.93 5.84 -7.98
C HIS A 62 -2.43 6.97 -8.88
N SER A 63 -1.98 8.10 -8.30
CA SER A 63 -1.45 9.22 -9.09
C SER A 63 -0.15 8.90 -9.85
N ARG A 64 0.52 7.78 -9.53
CA ARG A 64 1.78 7.33 -10.13
C ARG A 64 1.65 6.03 -10.93
N GLY A 65 0.48 5.41 -10.90
CA GLY A 65 0.25 4.10 -11.53
C GLY A 65 0.90 2.92 -10.78
N ASN A 66 1.32 3.11 -9.52
CA ASN A 66 1.87 2.03 -8.70
C ASN A 66 0.75 1.17 -8.10
N PRO A 67 0.90 -0.16 -8.02
CA PRO A 67 -0.06 -1.02 -7.32
C PRO A 67 -0.02 -0.81 -5.81
N LEU A 68 -1.19 -0.86 -5.17
CA LEU A 68 -1.33 -0.89 -3.71
C LEU A 68 -1.94 -2.23 -3.28
N PHE A 69 -1.35 -2.86 -2.27
CA PHE A 69 -1.86 -4.03 -1.57
C PHE A 69 -2.20 -3.66 -0.13
N ILE A 70 -3.35 -4.10 0.34
CA ILE A 70 -3.76 -3.98 1.74
C ILE A 70 -3.57 -5.33 2.44
N ASN A 71 -2.87 -5.34 3.57
CA ASN A 71 -2.60 -6.57 4.31
C ASN A 71 -3.80 -7.01 5.17
N GLY A 72 -4.37 -8.18 4.88
CA GLY A 72 -5.38 -8.87 5.70
C GLY A 72 -6.78 -8.24 5.75
N ARG A 73 -6.93 -6.99 5.28
CA ARG A 73 -8.17 -6.20 5.36
C ARG A 73 -8.83 -6.06 3.99
N VAL A 74 -9.57 -7.09 3.58
CA VAL A 74 -10.32 -7.10 2.30
C VAL A 74 -11.33 -5.95 2.23
N ASP A 75 -12.01 -5.67 3.33
CA ASP A 75 -12.95 -4.57 3.47
C ASP A 75 -12.31 -3.22 3.13
N VAL A 76 -11.12 -2.96 3.66
CA VAL A 76 -10.37 -1.73 3.37
C VAL A 76 -9.85 -1.72 1.93
N ALA A 77 -9.35 -2.84 1.42
CA ALA A 77 -8.91 -2.95 0.02
C ALA A 77 -10.01 -2.54 -0.97
N LEU A 78 -11.24 -3.03 -0.75
CA LEU A 78 -12.40 -2.68 -1.56
C LEU A 78 -12.74 -1.18 -1.47
N LEU A 79 -12.71 -0.61 -0.25
CA LEU A 79 -13.02 0.81 -0.03
C LEU A 79 -12.05 1.77 -0.72
N VAL A 80 -10.79 1.37 -0.93
CA VAL A 80 -9.77 2.22 -1.57
C VAL A 80 -9.38 1.77 -2.98
N GLY A 81 -10.05 0.76 -3.54
CA GLY A 81 -9.76 0.24 -4.88
C GLY A 81 -8.37 -0.39 -5.01
N ALA A 82 -7.90 -1.06 -3.95
CA ALA A 82 -6.59 -1.71 -3.89
C ALA A 82 -6.67 -3.24 -4.02
N HIS A 83 -5.52 -3.88 -4.23
CA HIS A 83 -5.38 -5.32 -4.12
C HIS A 83 -5.30 -5.75 -2.64
N VAL A 84 -5.44 -7.05 -2.38
CA VAL A 84 -5.29 -7.62 -1.03
C VAL A 84 -4.10 -8.57 -0.99
N HIS A 85 -3.37 -8.55 0.12
CA HIS A 85 -2.41 -9.58 0.49
C HIS A 85 -2.94 -10.36 1.70
N LEU A 86 -3.03 -11.68 1.57
CA LEU A 86 -3.52 -12.59 2.60
C LEU A 86 -2.41 -13.58 2.99
N PRO A 87 -2.29 -13.97 4.27
CA PRO A 87 -1.46 -15.09 4.67
C PRO A 87 -2.03 -16.42 4.13
N ALA A 88 -1.21 -17.48 4.15
CA ALA A 88 -1.60 -18.80 3.62
C ALA A 88 -2.85 -19.41 4.29
N HIS A 89 -3.20 -18.97 5.48
CA HIS A 89 -4.31 -19.52 6.27
C HIS A 89 -5.58 -18.65 6.25
N GLY A 90 -5.61 -17.57 5.47
CA GLY A 90 -6.72 -16.61 5.43
C GLY A 90 -6.67 -15.62 6.57
#